data_AF-A0A0D6MGF7-F1
#
_entry.id   AF-A0A0D6MGF7-F1
#
_cell.length_a   1.000
_cell.length_b   1.000
_cell.length_c   1.000
_cell.angle_alpha   90.00
_cell.angle_beta   90.00
_cell.angle_gamma   90.00
#
_symmetry.space_group_name_H-M   'P 1'
#
loop_
_entity.id
_entity.type
_entity.pdbx_description
1 polymer ?
#
loop_
_entity_poly.entity_id
_entity_poly.type
_entity_poly.pdbx_seq_one_letter_code
_entity_poly.pdbx_strand_id
1 'polypeptide(L)'
;MIPASAGMRQRLEILHEIAGRQIFFVGGAPRSGTTWLQQMLNANPEVSCAGEGMFWRELMEPVEKLVFGRRAAIEDKNATLFQHSGGYPLPDAFDADTLIGVGVLLGFQRQIAMRGNADAIRAVGEKTPENVFVFPRLRGLFPTARLIGIARDPRDTLASSWHMFCRGVPEARQAAAKDELIARSLPSIEHGARMLIAFQEQDPRTCALVTYERLTADTPRELARLFRHLGVRDDAGTTAGCIAACAFDRQSGGRARGEADSRAFLRRGVVGDWRSTFTEAQGKMITDRLGWMYPYFGWRL
;
A
#
# COMPACT_ATOMS: atom_id res chain seq x y z
N MET A 1 4.10 -23.86 5.04
CA MET A 1 4.20 -23.18 6.37
C MET A 1 5.52 -23.57 6.98
N ILE A 2 6.27 -22.66 7.61
CA ILE A 2 7.48 -23.02 8.35
C ILE A 2 7.07 -23.78 9.63
N PRO A 3 7.45 -25.06 9.82
CA PRO A 3 7.17 -25.79 11.05
C PRO A 3 7.77 -25.09 12.29
N ALA A 4 7.10 -25.15 13.43
CA ALA A 4 7.66 -24.61 14.67
C ALA A 4 8.99 -25.27 15.05
N SER A 5 9.14 -26.56 14.72
CA SER A 5 10.35 -27.36 14.89
C SER A 5 11.46 -27.12 13.84
N ALA A 6 11.20 -26.30 12.81
CA ALA A 6 12.17 -26.04 11.76
C ALA A 6 13.36 -25.25 12.31
N GLY A 7 14.56 -25.80 12.14
CA GLY A 7 15.82 -25.11 12.39
C GLY A 7 16.09 -23.99 11.39
N MET A 8 17.08 -23.14 11.68
CA MET A 8 17.34 -21.93 10.88
C MET A 8 17.61 -22.20 9.40
N ARG A 9 18.32 -23.29 9.07
CA ARG A 9 18.62 -23.66 7.67
C ARG A 9 17.34 -23.85 6.84
N GLN A 10 16.42 -24.67 7.33
CA GLN A 10 15.15 -24.94 6.65
C GLN A 10 14.29 -23.67 6.54
N ARG A 11 14.35 -22.78 7.55
CA ARG A 11 13.65 -21.49 7.50
C ARG A 11 14.18 -20.64 6.34
N LEU A 12 15.49 -20.54 6.20
CA LEU A 12 16.12 -19.76 5.13
C LEU A 12 15.82 -20.34 3.74
N GLU A 13 15.76 -21.67 3.59
CA GLU A 13 15.35 -22.33 2.33
C GLU A 13 13.92 -21.92 1.93
N ILE A 14 12.97 -21.95 2.88
CA ILE A 14 11.58 -21.54 2.62
C ILE A 14 11.50 -20.05 2.26
N LEU A 15 12.25 -19.19 2.95
CA LEU A 15 12.27 -17.76 2.64
C LEU A 15 12.90 -17.49 1.27
N HIS A 16 13.91 -18.27 0.87
CA HIS A 16 14.51 -18.19 -0.45
C HIS A 16 13.50 -18.54 -1.57
N GLU A 17 12.69 -19.59 -1.39
CA GLU A 17 11.62 -19.93 -2.34
C GLU A 17 10.60 -18.80 -2.50
N ILE A 18 10.24 -18.13 -1.40
CA ILE A 18 9.30 -17.00 -1.42
C ILE A 18 9.94 -15.79 -2.11
N ALA A 19 11.21 -15.52 -1.84
CA ALA A 19 11.96 -14.45 -2.50
C ALA A 19 12.07 -14.65 -4.01
N GLY A 20 11.97 -15.91 -4.50
CA GLY A 20 11.91 -16.23 -5.93
C GLY A 20 10.57 -15.96 -6.61
N ARG A 21 9.49 -15.64 -5.86
CA ARG A 21 8.17 -15.28 -6.42
C ARG A 21 8.13 -13.82 -6.84
N GLN A 22 7.12 -13.41 -7.61
CA GLN A 22 6.92 -12.00 -7.92
C GLN A 22 6.45 -11.25 -6.66
N ILE A 23 7.33 -10.45 -6.07
CA ILE A 23 6.98 -9.57 -4.95
C ILE A 23 6.33 -8.29 -5.49
N PHE A 24 5.30 -7.78 -4.82
CA PHE A 24 4.76 -6.47 -5.14
C PHE A 24 4.26 -5.68 -3.94
N PHE A 25 4.18 -4.35 -4.10
CA PHE A 25 3.65 -3.46 -3.07
C PHE A 25 2.63 -2.50 -3.67
N VAL A 26 1.53 -2.28 -2.95
CA VAL A 26 0.49 -1.31 -3.31
C VAL A 26 0.55 -0.14 -2.34
N GLY A 27 0.48 1.09 -2.87
CA GLY A 27 0.52 2.33 -2.09
C GLY A 27 -0.33 3.42 -2.72
N GLY A 28 -0.59 4.47 -1.97
CA GLY A 28 -1.38 5.63 -2.39
C GLY A 28 -1.89 6.40 -1.19
N ALA A 29 -2.64 7.48 -1.41
CA ALA A 29 -3.30 8.15 -0.29
C ALA A 29 -4.38 7.23 0.33
N PRO A 30 -4.49 7.14 1.67
CA PRO A 30 -5.64 6.49 2.30
C PRO A 30 -6.95 6.98 1.69
N ARG A 31 -7.93 6.09 1.56
CA ARG A 31 -9.25 6.39 0.93
C ARG A 31 -9.25 6.60 -0.59
N SER A 32 -8.14 6.30 -1.27
CA SER A 32 -8.05 6.25 -2.75
C SER A 32 -8.58 4.95 -3.36
N GLY A 33 -9.17 4.04 -2.57
CA GLY A 33 -9.63 2.73 -3.05
C GLY A 33 -8.57 1.62 -2.99
N THR A 34 -7.49 1.83 -2.24
CA THR A 34 -6.39 0.87 -2.09
C THR A 34 -6.84 -0.52 -1.61
N THR A 35 -7.79 -0.61 -0.67
CA THR A 35 -8.34 -1.90 -0.21
C THR A 35 -9.24 -2.58 -1.23
N TRP A 36 -10.03 -1.82 -1.99
CA TRP A 36 -10.85 -2.39 -3.07
C TRP A 36 -9.96 -2.98 -4.16
N LEU A 37 -8.90 -2.26 -4.53
CA LEU A 37 -7.87 -2.77 -5.42
C LEU A 37 -7.19 -4.02 -4.86
N GLN A 38 -6.77 -4.01 -3.58
CA GLN A 38 -6.19 -5.17 -2.92
C GLN A 38 -7.11 -6.39 -3.00
N GLN A 39 -8.40 -6.24 -2.72
CA GLN A 39 -9.37 -7.34 -2.77
C GLN A 39 -9.47 -7.93 -4.18
N MET A 40 -9.56 -7.08 -5.21
CA MET A 40 -9.58 -7.53 -6.60
C MET A 40 -8.28 -8.23 -7.01
N LEU A 41 -7.13 -7.73 -6.57
CA LEU A 41 -5.85 -8.38 -6.81
C LEU A 41 -5.79 -9.75 -6.14
N ASN A 42 -6.17 -9.83 -4.86
CA ASN A 42 -6.16 -11.06 -4.07
C ASN A 42 -7.20 -12.11 -4.52
N ALA A 43 -8.25 -11.69 -5.22
CA ALA A 43 -9.22 -12.62 -5.79
C ALA A 43 -8.63 -13.46 -6.94
N ASN A 44 -7.51 -13.02 -7.53
CA ASN A 44 -6.80 -13.83 -8.51
C ASN A 44 -6.22 -15.09 -7.84
N PRO A 45 -6.42 -16.29 -8.40
CA PRO A 45 -5.93 -17.54 -7.79
C PRO A 45 -4.40 -17.57 -7.67
N GLU A 46 -3.67 -16.82 -8.49
CA GLU A 46 -2.21 -16.76 -8.50
C GLU A 46 -1.62 -15.62 -7.63
N VAL A 47 -2.46 -14.86 -6.92
CA VAL A 47 -2.04 -13.70 -6.10
C VAL A 47 -2.37 -13.91 -4.64
N SER A 48 -1.43 -13.57 -3.75
CA SER A 48 -1.68 -13.37 -2.33
C SER A 48 -1.41 -11.90 -1.97
N CYS A 49 -2.46 -11.15 -1.62
CA CYS A 49 -2.34 -9.80 -1.06
C CYS A 49 -3.50 -9.48 -0.12
N ALA A 50 -3.34 -9.71 1.18
CA ALA A 50 -4.39 -9.51 2.17
C ALA A 50 -3.90 -8.72 3.38
N GLY A 51 -4.73 -7.77 3.85
CA GLY A 51 -4.46 -6.97 5.04
C GLY A 51 -3.45 -5.85 4.83
N GLU A 52 -2.92 -5.32 5.94
CA GLU A 52 -1.85 -4.31 5.95
C GLU A 52 -0.70 -4.87 6.78
N GLY A 53 0.48 -4.98 6.16
CA GLY A 53 1.70 -5.46 6.80
C GLY A 53 2.43 -4.36 7.56
N MET A 54 2.12 -3.08 7.28
CA MET A 54 2.64 -1.90 7.97
C MET A 54 4.17 -1.86 8.03
N PHE A 55 4.84 -2.39 7.00
CA PHE A 55 6.27 -2.69 7.04
C PHE A 55 7.15 -1.47 7.29
N TRP A 56 6.75 -0.28 6.85
CA TRP A 56 7.57 0.91 7.08
C TRP A 56 7.71 1.25 8.57
N ARG A 57 6.59 1.56 9.24
CA ARG A 57 6.61 2.04 10.63
C ARG A 57 6.83 0.94 11.65
N GLU A 58 6.31 -0.25 11.37
CA GLU A 58 6.25 -1.33 12.36
C GLU A 58 7.36 -2.38 12.16
N LEU A 59 8.13 -2.32 11.07
CA LEU A 59 9.25 -3.24 10.80
C LEU A 59 10.55 -2.51 10.45
N MET A 60 10.55 -1.61 9.46
CA MET A 60 11.78 -0.94 9.02
C MET A 60 12.37 -0.06 10.12
N GLU A 61 11.60 0.92 10.61
CA GLU A 61 12.12 1.86 11.62
C GLU A 61 12.58 1.15 12.92
N PRO A 62 11.85 0.16 13.48
CA PRO A 62 12.33 -0.56 14.67
C PRO A 62 13.58 -1.40 14.42
N VAL A 63 13.70 -2.07 13.26
CA VAL A 63 14.89 -2.87 12.93
C VAL A 63 16.11 -1.99 12.71
N GLU A 64 15.96 -0.85 12.04
CA GLU A 64 17.03 0.14 11.87
C GLU A 64 17.54 0.65 13.22
N LYS A 65 16.63 0.97 14.15
CA LYS A 65 16.99 1.35 15.52
C LYS A 65 17.72 0.23 16.27
N LEU A 66 17.30 -1.02 16.09
CA LEU A 66 17.96 -2.19 16.71
C LEU A 66 19.38 -2.36 16.20
N VAL A 67 19.59 -2.29 14.88
CA VAL A 67 20.93 -2.43 14.28
C VAL A 67 21.83 -1.28 14.70
N PHE A 68 21.30 -0.05 14.71
CA PHE A 68 22.03 1.12 15.20
C PHE A 68 22.45 0.97 16.68
N GLY A 69 21.53 0.55 17.54
CA GLY A 69 21.84 0.31 18.96
C GLY A 69 22.91 -0.79 19.15
N ARG A 70 22.81 -1.88 18.40
CA ARG A 70 23.82 -2.95 18.41
C ARG A 70 25.18 -2.43 17.94
N ARG A 71 25.22 -1.61 16.88
CA ARG A 71 26.44 -1.00 16.37
C ARG A 71 27.13 -0.18 17.47
N ALA A 72 26.41 0.73 18.10
CA ALA A 72 26.94 1.59 19.15
C ALA A 72 27.50 0.78 20.34
N ALA A 73 26.83 -0.31 20.72
CA ALA A 73 27.32 -1.19 21.78
C ALA A 73 28.63 -1.91 21.40
N ILE A 74 28.79 -2.32 20.14
CA ILE A 74 30.04 -2.91 19.66
C ILE A 74 31.14 -1.85 19.58
N GLU A 75 30.83 -0.65 19.09
CA GLU A 75 31.77 0.48 19.04
C GLU A 75 32.31 0.82 20.43
N ASP A 76 31.46 0.90 21.44
CA ASP A 76 31.87 1.13 22.84
C ASP A 76 32.81 0.03 23.35
N LYS A 77 32.47 -1.25 23.13
CA LYS A 77 33.32 -2.38 23.55
C LYS A 77 34.65 -2.41 22.81
N ASN A 78 34.65 -2.06 21.52
CA ASN A 78 35.85 -1.96 20.71
C ASN A 78 36.76 -0.84 21.20
N ALA A 79 36.19 0.31 21.58
CA ALA A 79 36.93 1.47 22.08
C ALA A 79 37.44 1.28 23.52
N THR A 80 36.83 0.40 24.32
CA THR A 80 37.16 0.21 25.74
C THR A 80 37.91 -1.08 26.02
N LEU A 81 37.28 -2.23 25.78
CA LEU A 81 37.81 -3.55 26.17
C LEU A 81 38.70 -4.18 25.10
N PHE A 82 38.42 -3.92 23.82
CA PHE A 82 39.05 -4.61 22.68
C PHE A 82 39.94 -3.69 21.83
N GLN A 83 40.39 -2.57 22.39
CA GLN A 83 41.17 -1.54 21.69
C GLN A 83 42.48 -2.05 21.07
N HIS A 84 43.08 -3.12 21.62
CA HIS A 84 44.34 -3.68 21.16
C HIS A 84 44.19 -4.94 20.30
N SER A 85 42.99 -5.53 20.23
CA SER A 85 42.74 -6.76 19.47
C SER A 85 42.04 -6.51 18.13
N GLY A 86 41.74 -5.25 17.80
CA GLY A 86 40.98 -4.88 16.60
C GLY A 86 39.46 -4.98 16.73
N GLY A 87 38.95 -5.40 17.90
CA GLY A 87 37.51 -5.43 18.19
C GLY A 87 36.70 -6.44 17.38
N TYR A 88 35.37 -6.31 17.45
CA TYR A 88 34.41 -7.06 16.63
C TYR A 88 33.91 -6.19 15.45
N PRO A 89 33.69 -6.76 14.25
CA PRO A 89 33.19 -6.01 13.11
C PRO A 89 31.86 -5.30 13.37
N LEU A 90 31.74 -4.07 12.88
CA LEU A 90 30.54 -3.27 13.05
C LEU A 90 29.50 -3.66 12.00
N PRO A 91 28.21 -3.80 12.38
CA PRO A 91 27.17 -4.00 11.39
C PRO A 91 27.05 -2.77 10.48
N ASP A 92 26.73 -3.01 9.21
CA ASP A 92 26.53 -1.97 8.21
C ASP A 92 25.04 -1.73 7.91
N ALA A 93 24.74 -0.87 6.95
CA ALA A 93 23.37 -0.58 6.54
C ALA A 93 22.69 -1.78 5.87
N PHE A 94 23.44 -2.64 5.18
CA PHE A 94 22.91 -3.83 4.51
C PHE A 94 22.48 -4.92 5.50
N ASP A 95 23.06 -4.94 6.71
CA ASP A 95 22.58 -5.81 7.78
C ASP A 95 21.13 -5.47 8.17
N ALA A 96 20.79 -4.19 8.32
CA ALA A 96 19.42 -3.76 8.58
C ALA A 96 18.49 -4.14 7.42
N ASP A 97 18.92 -3.91 6.18
CA ASP A 97 18.18 -4.28 4.98
C ASP A 97 17.88 -5.78 4.93
N THR A 98 18.88 -6.59 5.25
CA THR A 98 18.75 -8.05 5.26
C THR A 98 17.75 -8.50 6.30
N LEU A 99 17.81 -7.95 7.52
CA LEU A 99 16.87 -8.26 8.59
C LEU A 99 15.44 -7.82 8.25
N ILE A 100 15.29 -6.64 7.66
CA ILE A 100 13.99 -6.13 7.17
C ILE A 100 13.44 -7.04 6.07
N GLY A 101 14.27 -7.40 5.08
CA GLY A 101 13.90 -8.28 3.98
C GLY A 101 13.41 -9.64 4.49
N VAL A 102 14.12 -10.23 5.45
CA VAL A 102 13.70 -11.46 6.15
C VAL A 102 12.35 -11.25 6.86
N GLY A 103 12.15 -10.12 7.56
CA GLY A 103 10.89 -9.79 8.21
C GLY A 103 9.71 -9.69 7.22
N VAL A 104 9.91 -9.07 6.07
CA VAL A 104 8.91 -8.98 4.99
C VAL A 104 8.59 -10.37 4.44
N LEU A 105 9.61 -11.18 4.14
CA LEU A 105 9.44 -12.54 3.62
C LEU A 105 8.72 -13.46 4.63
N LEU A 106 8.95 -13.28 5.94
CA LEU A 106 8.17 -13.98 6.98
C LEU A 106 6.69 -13.58 6.96
N GLY A 107 6.39 -12.29 6.74
CA GLY A 107 5.02 -11.82 6.52
C GLY A 107 4.38 -12.49 5.32
N PHE A 108 5.07 -12.52 4.18
CA PHE A 108 4.61 -13.20 2.96
C PHE A 108 4.45 -14.69 3.12
N GLN A 109 5.36 -15.37 3.82
CA GLN A 109 5.25 -16.79 4.13
C GLN A 109 3.93 -17.11 4.85
N ARG A 110 3.60 -16.34 5.88
CA ARG A 110 2.35 -16.49 6.64
C ARG A 110 1.15 -16.20 5.78
N GLN A 111 1.22 -15.15 4.96
CA GLN A 111 0.16 -14.76 4.04
C GLN A 111 -0.17 -15.85 3.02
N ILE A 112 0.85 -16.41 2.37
CA ILE A 112 0.72 -17.51 1.41
C ILE A 112 0.15 -18.75 2.10
N ALA A 113 0.58 -19.04 3.33
CA ALA A 113 0.08 -20.20 4.09
C ALA A 113 -1.41 -20.08 4.47
N MET A 114 -1.99 -18.88 4.49
CA MET A 114 -3.43 -18.68 4.67
C MET A 114 -4.23 -18.93 3.39
N ARG A 115 -3.58 -19.11 2.24
CA ARG A 115 -4.25 -19.49 0.98
C ARG A 115 -4.53 -20.99 0.99
N GLY A 116 -5.71 -21.38 0.52
CA GLY A 116 -6.07 -22.80 0.36
C GLY A 116 -5.23 -23.55 -0.68
N ASN A 117 -4.49 -22.84 -1.53
CA ASN A 117 -3.56 -23.40 -2.51
C ASN A 117 -2.31 -22.51 -2.62
N ALA A 118 -1.29 -22.80 -1.80
CA ALA A 118 -0.04 -22.04 -1.75
C ALA A 118 0.81 -22.20 -3.02
N ASP A 119 0.73 -23.36 -3.68
CA ASP A 119 1.54 -23.70 -4.86
C ASP A 119 1.08 -22.92 -6.10
N ALA A 120 -0.20 -22.53 -6.14
CA ALA A 120 -0.72 -21.68 -7.21
C ALA A 120 -0.22 -20.22 -7.13
N ILE A 121 0.28 -19.75 -5.99
CA ILE A 121 0.63 -18.34 -5.79
C ILE A 121 1.91 -17.98 -6.57
N ARG A 122 1.80 -17.11 -7.57
CA ARG A 122 2.94 -16.62 -8.36
C ARG A 122 3.38 -15.23 -7.93
N ALA A 123 2.44 -14.41 -7.48
CA ALA A 123 2.72 -13.08 -6.95
C ALA A 123 2.25 -12.96 -5.49
N VAL A 124 3.11 -12.40 -4.65
CA VAL A 124 2.80 -12.10 -3.25
C VAL A 124 3.08 -10.64 -2.99
N GLY A 125 2.15 -9.96 -2.32
CA GLY A 125 2.30 -8.55 -2.08
C GLY A 125 1.62 -8.05 -0.83
N GLU A 126 1.89 -6.78 -0.55
CA GLU A 126 1.42 -6.07 0.63
C GLU A 126 0.82 -4.73 0.20
N LYS A 127 -0.29 -4.34 0.86
CA LYS A 127 -0.90 -3.03 0.68
C LYS A 127 -0.99 -2.36 2.05
N THR A 128 -0.15 -1.35 2.22
CA THR A 128 -0.29 -0.29 3.22
C THR A 128 -0.26 1.01 2.42
N PRO A 129 -1.26 1.92 2.53
CA PRO A 129 -1.27 3.17 1.76
C PRO A 129 0.07 3.92 1.79
N GLU A 130 0.71 3.96 2.95
CA GLU A 130 1.99 4.61 3.22
C GLU A 130 3.18 4.00 2.45
N ASN A 131 3.04 2.83 1.82
CA ASN A 131 4.09 2.28 0.96
C ASN A 131 4.54 3.27 -0.12
N VAL A 132 3.65 4.17 -0.57
CA VAL A 132 3.97 5.22 -1.55
C VAL A 132 5.16 6.10 -1.12
N PHE A 133 5.38 6.29 0.19
CA PHE A 133 6.50 7.07 0.71
C PHE A 133 7.82 6.31 0.70
N VAL A 134 7.77 4.97 0.62
CA VAL A 134 8.93 4.09 0.74
C VAL A 134 9.09 3.14 -0.45
N PHE A 135 8.42 3.41 -1.57
CA PHE A 135 8.59 2.66 -2.82
C PHE A 135 10.07 2.51 -3.26
N PRO A 136 10.91 3.56 -3.24
CA PRO A 136 12.33 3.40 -3.53
C PRO A 136 13.04 2.42 -2.58
N ARG A 137 12.71 2.49 -1.28
CA ARG A 137 13.27 1.62 -0.25
C ARG A 137 12.87 0.17 -0.44
N LEU A 138 11.58 -0.08 -0.69
CA LEU A 138 11.03 -1.41 -0.99
C LEU A 138 11.66 -2.03 -2.25
N ARG A 139 11.93 -1.21 -3.28
CA ARG A 139 12.64 -1.64 -4.49
C ARG A 139 14.11 -1.94 -4.23
N GLY A 140 14.77 -1.19 -3.34
CA GLY A 140 16.12 -1.48 -2.89
C GLY A 140 16.21 -2.84 -2.19
N LEU A 141 15.25 -3.16 -1.33
CA LEU A 141 15.17 -4.46 -0.63
C LEU A 141 14.83 -5.62 -1.57
N PHE A 142 13.94 -5.39 -2.54
CA PHE A 142 13.49 -6.39 -3.49
C PHE A 142 13.64 -5.86 -4.93
N PRO A 143 14.82 -6.03 -5.57
CA PRO A 143 15.15 -5.47 -6.88
C PRO A 143 14.25 -5.90 -8.05
N THR A 144 13.47 -6.97 -7.91
CA THR A 144 12.48 -7.43 -8.91
C THR A 144 11.04 -7.08 -8.55
N ALA A 145 10.81 -6.39 -7.42
CA ALA A 145 9.47 -6.08 -6.96
C ALA A 145 8.74 -5.13 -7.91
N ARG A 146 7.44 -5.38 -8.10
CA ARG A 146 6.51 -4.51 -8.83
C ARG A 146 5.79 -3.60 -7.86
N LEU A 147 5.49 -2.38 -8.28
CA LEU A 147 4.81 -1.38 -7.46
C LEU A 147 3.52 -0.98 -8.13
N ILE A 148 2.46 -0.81 -7.35
CA ILE A 148 1.18 -0.31 -7.83
C ILE A 148 0.81 0.92 -7.02
N GLY A 149 0.83 2.08 -7.67
CA GLY A 149 0.32 3.31 -7.10
C GLY A 149 -1.13 3.53 -7.48
N ILE A 150 -1.99 3.79 -6.49
CA ILE A 150 -3.36 4.23 -6.73
C ILE A 150 -3.57 5.68 -6.28
N ALA A 151 -4.08 6.50 -7.19
CA ALA A 151 -4.50 7.87 -6.94
C ALA A 151 -6.01 8.02 -7.04
N ARG A 152 -6.56 9.06 -6.43
CA ARG A 152 -7.97 9.45 -6.51
C ARG A 152 -8.07 10.95 -6.39
N ASP A 153 -9.11 11.56 -6.96
CA ASP A 153 -9.41 12.99 -6.77
C ASP A 153 -9.28 13.33 -5.26
N PRO A 154 -8.40 14.29 -4.89
CA PRO A 154 -8.14 14.59 -3.49
C PRO A 154 -9.37 15.11 -2.75
N ARG A 155 -10.34 15.71 -3.45
CA ARG A 155 -11.61 16.14 -2.87
C ARG A 155 -12.45 14.94 -2.45
N ASP A 156 -12.54 13.93 -3.30
CA ASP A 156 -13.25 12.67 -2.97
C ASP A 156 -12.52 11.85 -1.91
N THR A 157 -11.18 11.87 -1.93
CA THR A 157 -10.34 11.25 -0.91
C THR A 157 -10.63 11.86 0.46
N LEU A 158 -10.59 13.19 0.56
CA LEU A 158 -10.90 13.93 1.79
C LEU A 158 -12.36 13.77 2.23
N ALA A 159 -13.30 13.73 1.29
CA ALA A 159 -14.70 13.50 1.59
C ALA A 159 -14.87 12.11 2.20
N SER A 160 -14.23 11.09 1.63
CA SER A 160 -14.24 9.76 2.24
C SER A 160 -13.55 9.73 3.61
N SER A 161 -12.48 10.50 3.82
CA SER A 161 -11.82 10.61 5.13
C SER A 161 -12.74 11.25 6.18
N TRP A 162 -13.48 12.30 5.81
CA TRP A 162 -14.47 12.94 6.68
C TRP A 162 -15.48 11.93 7.23
N HIS A 163 -16.13 11.18 6.33
CA HIS A 163 -17.15 10.20 6.73
C HIS A 163 -16.59 8.98 7.47
N MET A 164 -15.29 8.70 7.37
CA MET A 164 -14.64 7.62 8.10
C MET A 164 -14.21 8.06 9.50
N PHE A 165 -13.51 9.19 9.60
CA PHE A 165 -12.77 9.58 10.80
C PHE A 165 -13.44 10.69 11.62
N CYS A 166 -14.45 11.38 11.07
CA CYS A 166 -15.08 12.55 11.71
C CYS A 166 -16.57 12.35 12.02
N ARG A 167 -17.04 11.10 12.14
CA ARG A 167 -18.47 10.77 12.37
C ARG A 167 -19.06 11.34 13.67
N GLY A 168 -18.23 11.54 14.69
CA GLY A 168 -18.67 12.05 16.00
C GLY A 168 -18.64 13.57 16.14
N VAL A 169 -18.28 14.31 15.08
CA VAL A 169 -18.16 15.77 15.16
C VAL A 169 -19.56 16.41 15.21
N PRO A 170 -19.89 17.19 16.27
CA PRO A 170 -21.18 17.88 16.37
C PRO A 170 -21.43 18.82 15.18
N GLU A 171 -22.69 18.93 14.74
CA GLU A 171 -23.08 19.72 13.56
C GLU A 171 -22.52 21.15 13.59
N ALA A 172 -22.64 21.84 14.72
CA ALA A 172 -22.13 23.19 14.93
C ALA A 172 -20.60 23.35 14.76
N ARG A 173 -19.84 22.25 14.80
CA ARG A 173 -18.38 22.23 14.64
C ARG A 173 -17.93 21.66 13.29
N GLN A 174 -18.85 21.16 12.46
CA GLN A 174 -18.47 20.45 11.24
C GLN A 174 -17.75 21.32 10.23
N ALA A 175 -18.15 22.59 10.06
CA ALA A 175 -17.48 23.50 9.13
C ALA A 175 -15.99 23.65 9.48
N ALA A 176 -15.69 24.06 10.72
CA ALA A 176 -14.32 24.21 11.21
C ALA A 176 -13.53 22.88 11.16
N ALA A 177 -14.13 21.77 11.58
CA ALA A 177 -13.46 20.47 11.56
C ALA A 177 -13.15 19.95 10.14
N LYS A 178 -13.96 20.31 9.14
CA LYS A 178 -13.67 20.02 7.73
C LYS A 178 -12.48 20.84 7.25
N ASP A 179 -12.41 22.13 7.60
CA ASP A 179 -11.27 22.98 7.24
C ASP A 179 -9.97 22.47 7.88
N GLU A 180 -10.02 22.06 9.16
CA GLU A 180 -8.91 21.42 9.87
C GLU A 180 -8.49 20.09 9.22
N LEU A 181 -9.45 19.25 8.81
CA LEU A 181 -9.18 18.01 8.08
C LEU A 181 -8.49 18.29 6.75
N ILE A 182 -8.97 19.27 5.99
CA ILE A 182 -8.35 19.67 4.73
C ILE A 182 -6.91 20.11 5.02
N ALA A 183 -6.73 21.11 5.88
CA ALA A 183 -5.43 21.69 6.17
C ALA A 183 -4.38 20.65 6.63
N ARG A 184 -4.76 19.72 7.52
CA ARG A 184 -3.84 18.68 8.02
C ARG A 184 -3.50 17.61 6.99
N SER A 185 -4.40 17.33 6.06
CA SER A 185 -4.24 16.22 5.10
C SER A 185 -3.54 16.63 3.80
N LEU A 186 -3.68 17.88 3.36
CA LEU A 186 -3.10 18.33 2.09
C LEU A 186 -1.58 18.07 1.97
N PRO A 187 -0.71 18.35 2.98
CA PRO A 187 0.72 18.12 2.85
C PRO A 187 1.08 16.66 2.57
N SER A 188 0.42 15.72 3.25
CA SER A 188 0.70 14.29 3.10
C SER A 188 0.20 13.75 1.75
N ILE A 189 -1.00 14.18 1.31
CA ILE A 189 -1.54 13.83 -0.02
C ILE A 189 -0.62 14.37 -1.12
N GLU A 190 -0.20 15.63 -1.00
CA GLU A 190 0.72 16.26 -1.95
C GLU A 190 2.04 15.50 -2.04
N HIS A 191 2.67 15.24 -0.88
CA HIS A 191 3.94 14.55 -0.83
C HIS A 191 3.85 13.13 -1.42
N GLY A 192 2.81 12.37 -1.07
CA GLY A 192 2.60 11.02 -1.60
C GLY A 192 2.36 11.03 -3.10
N ALA A 193 1.60 12.00 -3.62
CA ALA A 193 1.40 12.16 -5.05
C ALA A 193 2.70 12.48 -5.80
N ARG A 194 3.52 13.40 -5.26
CA ARG A 194 4.83 13.75 -5.85
C ARG A 194 5.78 12.55 -5.86
N MET A 195 5.85 11.79 -4.76
CA MET A 195 6.69 10.59 -4.67
C MET A 195 6.24 9.52 -5.67
N LEU A 196 4.94 9.28 -5.79
CA LEU A 196 4.38 8.34 -6.75
C LEU A 196 4.71 8.74 -8.19
N ILE A 197 4.47 10.00 -8.54
CA ILE A 197 4.72 10.53 -9.89
C ILE A 197 6.20 10.46 -10.23
N ALA A 198 7.06 10.98 -9.35
CA ALA A 198 8.51 10.97 -9.57
C ALA A 198 9.04 9.55 -9.75
N PHE A 199 8.57 8.59 -8.94
CA PHE A 199 8.97 7.20 -9.10
C PHE A 199 8.46 6.59 -10.40
N GLN A 200 7.19 6.84 -10.76
CA GLN A 200 6.61 6.29 -11.98
C GLN A 200 7.25 6.86 -13.25
N GLU A 201 7.68 8.12 -13.25
CA GLU A 201 8.44 8.74 -14.33
C GLU A 201 9.85 8.13 -14.45
N GLN A 202 10.50 7.82 -13.32
CA GLN A 202 11.83 7.21 -13.30
C GLN A 202 11.82 5.73 -13.72
N ASP A 203 10.83 4.95 -13.27
CA ASP A 203 10.72 3.52 -13.58
C ASP A 203 9.27 3.09 -13.91
N PRO A 204 8.76 3.49 -15.08
CA PRO A 204 7.39 3.17 -15.49
C PRO A 204 7.15 1.68 -15.71
N ARG A 205 8.21 0.89 -15.88
CA ARG A 205 8.11 -0.57 -16.10
C ARG A 205 7.86 -1.30 -14.80
N THR A 206 8.42 -0.83 -13.67
CA THR A 206 8.23 -1.48 -12.37
C THR A 206 7.16 -0.80 -11.52
N CYS A 207 6.69 0.41 -11.86
CA CYS A 207 5.59 1.08 -11.18
C CYS A 207 4.37 1.28 -12.08
N ALA A 208 3.31 0.50 -11.86
CA ALA A 208 2.02 0.72 -12.46
C ALA A 208 1.23 1.79 -11.70
N LEU A 209 0.81 2.84 -12.40
CA LEU A 209 -0.11 3.84 -11.87
C LEU A 209 -1.56 3.50 -12.29
N VAL A 210 -2.50 3.63 -11.36
CA VAL A 210 -3.95 3.55 -11.61
C VAL A 210 -4.66 4.65 -10.83
N THR A 211 -5.77 5.16 -11.37
CA THR A 211 -6.63 6.09 -10.63
C THR A 211 -7.92 5.36 -10.25
N TYR A 212 -8.52 5.68 -9.12
CA TYR A 212 -9.83 5.16 -8.72
C TYR A 212 -10.90 5.38 -9.79
N GLU A 213 -10.85 6.51 -10.49
CA GLU A 213 -11.77 6.90 -11.56
C GLU A 213 -11.64 5.97 -12.77
N ARG A 214 -10.42 5.74 -13.28
CA ARG A 214 -10.17 4.76 -14.36
C ARG A 214 -10.54 3.34 -13.95
N LEU A 215 -10.16 2.92 -12.74
CA LEU A 215 -10.48 1.60 -12.22
C LEU A 215 -12.00 1.38 -12.10
N THR A 216 -12.74 2.44 -11.79
CA THR A 216 -14.21 2.43 -11.76
C THR A 216 -14.84 2.43 -13.14
N ALA A 217 -14.29 3.22 -14.06
CA ALA A 217 -14.85 3.41 -15.40
C ALA A 217 -14.70 2.16 -16.27
N ASP A 218 -13.57 1.45 -16.15
CA ASP A 218 -13.28 0.23 -16.92
C ASP A 218 -12.48 -0.76 -16.06
N THR A 219 -13.16 -1.34 -15.06
CA THR A 219 -12.56 -2.30 -14.13
C THR A 219 -11.93 -3.50 -14.84
N PRO A 220 -12.59 -4.16 -15.83
CA PRO A 220 -11.99 -5.30 -16.54
C PRO A 220 -10.66 -4.96 -17.19
N ARG A 221 -10.58 -3.83 -17.90
CA ARG A 221 -9.35 -3.43 -18.59
C ARG A 221 -8.22 -3.10 -17.61
N GLU A 222 -8.50 -2.29 -16.60
CA GLU A 222 -7.47 -1.88 -15.64
C GLU A 222 -6.99 -3.07 -14.81
N LEU A 223 -7.88 -3.96 -14.38
CA LEU A 223 -7.51 -5.13 -13.59
C LEU A 223 -6.67 -6.12 -14.41
N ALA A 224 -7.05 -6.42 -15.66
CA ALA A 224 -6.24 -7.26 -16.54
C ALA A 224 -4.85 -6.65 -16.81
N ARG A 225 -4.76 -5.33 -16.96
CA ARG A 225 -3.47 -4.62 -17.11
C ARG A 225 -2.59 -4.78 -15.86
N LEU A 226 -3.17 -4.69 -14.66
CA LEU A 226 -2.43 -4.89 -13.41
C LEU A 226 -2.02 -6.36 -13.22
N PHE A 227 -2.84 -7.34 -13.63
CA PHE A 227 -2.43 -8.75 -13.62
C PHE A 227 -1.24 -9.02 -14.55
N ARG A 228 -1.24 -8.46 -15.76
CA ARG A 228 -0.06 -8.52 -16.66
C ARG A 228 1.16 -7.89 -16.04
N HIS A 229 1.01 -6.74 -15.38
CA HIS A 229 2.11 -6.07 -14.70
C HIS A 229 2.73 -6.94 -13.60
N LEU A 230 1.91 -7.74 -12.90
CA LEU A 230 2.35 -8.71 -11.90
C LEU A 230 2.79 -10.06 -12.48
N GLY A 231 2.69 -10.27 -13.80
CA GLY A 231 3.05 -11.54 -14.45
C GLY A 231 2.17 -12.72 -14.02
N VAL A 232 0.91 -12.46 -13.64
CA VAL A 232 -0.08 -13.49 -13.28
C VAL A 232 -1.15 -13.59 -14.36
N ARG A 233 -1.95 -14.65 -14.30
CA ARG A 233 -3.06 -14.89 -15.23
C ARG A 233 -4.01 -13.69 -15.32
N ASP A 234 -4.21 -13.20 -16.55
CA ASP A 234 -4.97 -11.99 -16.87
C ASP A 234 -6.10 -12.22 -17.89
N ASP A 235 -6.46 -13.47 -18.19
CA ASP A 235 -7.50 -13.79 -19.16
C ASP A 235 -8.88 -13.23 -18.75
N ALA A 236 -9.77 -13.10 -19.73
CA ALA A 236 -11.09 -12.50 -19.53
C ALA A 236 -11.93 -13.24 -18.47
N GLY A 237 -11.84 -14.57 -18.41
CA GLY A 237 -12.58 -15.38 -17.45
C GLY A 237 -12.08 -15.16 -16.03
N THR A 238 -10.77 -15.23 -15.82
CA THR A 238 -10.14 -14.94 -14.52
C THR A 238 -10.46 -13.52 -14.06
N THR A 239 -10.30 -12.54 -14.93
CA THR A 239 -10.56 -11.12 -14.61
C THR A 239 -12.02 -10.89 -14.23
N ALA A 240 -12.98 -11.42 -15.01
CA ALA A 240 -14.40 -11.33 -14.70
C ALA A 240 -14.75 -12.02 -13.36
N GLY A 241 -14.16 -13.19 -13.08
CA GLY A 241 -14.33 -13.90 -11.82
C GLY A 241 -13.85 -13.09 -10.61
N CYS A 242 -12.67 -12.47 -10.71
CA CYS A 242 -12.12 -11.59 -9.66
C CYS A 242 -13.02 -10.39 -9.39
N ILE A 243 -13.54 -9.75 -10.45
CA ILE A 243 -14.46 -8.61 -10.35
C ILE A 243 -15.77 -9.05 -9.69
N ALA A 244 -16.35 -10.16 -10.13
CA ALA A 244 -17.57 -10.69 -9.55
C ALA A 244 -17.41 -11.00 -8.07
N ALA A 245 -16.30 -11.65 -7.68
CA ALA A 245 -15.98 -11.95 -6.27
C ALA A 245 -15.87 -10.68 -5.39
N CYS A 246 -15.49 -9.55 -6.00
CA CYS A 246 -15.32 -8.26 -5.34
C CYS A 246 -16.44 -7.26 -5.68
N ALA A 247 -17.57 -7.75 -6.19
CA ALA A 247 -18.70 -6.90 -6.55
C ALA A 247 -19.19 -6.12 -5.32
N PHE A 248 -19.57 -4.86 -5.56
CA PHE A 248 -19.87 -3.89 -4.51
C PHE A 248 -20.95 -4.40 -3.56
N ASP A 249 -22.00 -5.05 -4.08
CA ASP A 249 -23.07 -5.69 -3.32
C ASP A 249 -22.55 -6.75 -2.34
N ARG A 250 -21.63 -7.62 -2.75
CA ARG A 250 -21.06 -8.63 -1.85
C ARG A 250 -20.18 -8.03 -0.77
N GLN A 251 -19.45 -6.97 -1.10
CA GLN A 251 -18.56 -6.30 -0.14
C GLN A 251 -19.26 -5.28 0.76
N SER A 252 -20.44 -4.81 0.37
CA SER A 252 -21.24 -3.82 1.09
C SER A 252 -22.29 -4.43 2.01
N GLY A 253 -22.44 -5.77 2.01
CA GLY A 253 -23.49 -6.49 2.73
C GLY A 253 -24.84 -6.51 2.01
N GLY A 254 -24.84 -6.38 0.68
CA GLY A 254 -26.02 -6.41 -0.19
C GLY A 254 -26.48 -5.04 -0.72
N ARG A 255 -25.75 -3.96 -0.42
CA ARG A 255 -26.12 -2.60 -0.85
C ARG A 255 -25.80 -2.35 -2.32
N ALA A 256 -26.69 -1.64 -3.01
CA ALA A 256 -26.47 -1.17 -4.36
C ALA A 256 -25.46 -0.01 -4.41
N ARG A 257 -24.76 0.15 -5.54
CA ARG A 257 -23.81 1.26 -5.73
C ARG A 257 -24.56 2.60 -5.60
N GLY A 258 -24.05 3.51 -4.77
CA GLY A 258 -24.71 4.78 -4.45
C GLY A 258 -25.50 4.78 -3.13
N GLU A 259 -25.89 3.63 -2.59
CA GLU A 259 -26.48 3.53 -1.25
C GLU A 259 -25.41 3.79 -0.20
N ALA A 260 -25.59 4.83 0.60
CA ALA A 260 -24.60 5.25 1.57
C ALA A 260 -24.71 4.45 2.87
N ASP A 261 -23.63 3.78 3.23
CA ASP A 261 -23.39 3.41 4.62
C ASP A 261 -22.18 4.20 5.12
N SER A 262 -22.43 5.11 6.05
CA SER A 262 -21.38 5.91 6.67
C SER A 262 -20.40 5.03 7.44
N ARG A 263 -20.83 3.85 7.92
CA ARG A 263 -20.06 2.87 8.70
C ARG A 263 -19.14 1.99 7.86
N ALA A 264 -19.51 1.71 6.62
CA ALA A 264 -18.77 0.80 5.74
C ALA A 264 -17.47 1.39 5.17
N PHE A 265 -16.49 0.51 4.91
CA PHE A 265 -15.25 0.88 4.24
C PHE A 265 -15.52 1.40 2.80
N LEU A 266 -16.45 0.75 2.08
CA LEU A 266 -17.01 1.18 0.79
C LEU A 266 -18.34 1.92 1.02
N ARG A 267 -18.25 3.25 1.20
CA ARG A 267 -19.41 4.09 1.56
C ARG A 267 -20.46 4.19 0.45
N ARG A 268 -20.09 4.73 -0.72
CA ARG A 268 -20.98 4.83 -1.90
C ARG A 268 -20.37 4.26 -3.19
N GLY A 269 -19.03 4.26 -3.30
CA GLY A 269 -18.34 3.84 -4.50
C GLY A 269 -18.54 4.76 -5.71
N VAL A 270 -18.77 6.06 -5.47
CA VAL A 270 -19.12 7.07 -6.48
C VAL A 270 -18.01 8.12 -6.59
N VAL A 271 -17.75 8.57 -7.81
CA VAL A 271 -16.85 9.69 -8.14
C VAL A 271 -17.64 11.00 -8.06
N GLY A 272 -17.09 12.01 -7.40
CA GLY A 272 -17.67 13.34 -7.25
C GLY A 272 -18.58 13.53 -6.02
N ASP A 273 -18.61 12.57 -5.09
CA ASP A 273 -19.41 12.65 -3.85
C ASP A 273 -18.90 13.75 -2.89
N TRP A 274 -17.71 14.30 -3.13
CA TRP A 274 -17.21 15.44 -2.39
C TRP A 274 -18.18 16.63 -2.37
N ARG A 275 -19.00 16.82 -3.42
CA ARG A 275 -20.01 17.88 -3.51
C ARG A 275 -21.13 17.75 -2.47
N SER A 276 -21.36 16.54 -1.95
CA SER A 276 -22.32 16.33 -0.84
C SER A 276 -21.70 16.56 0.54
N THR A 277 -20.37 16.76 0.59
CA THR A 277 -19.60 16.78 1.84
C THR A 277 -18.93 18.12 2.11
N PHE A 278 -18.39 18.77 1.07
CA PHE A 278 -17.67 20.03 1.17
C PHE A 278 -18.40 21.15 0.43
N THR A 279 -18.26 22.37 0.93
CA THR A 279 -18.70 23.57 0.20
C THR A 279 -17.80 23.82 -1.01
N GLU A 280 -18.22 24.67 -1.93
CA GLU A 280 -17.37 25.09 -3.06
C GLU A 280 -16.07 25.75 -2.59
N ALA A 281 -16.13 26.56 -1.54
CA ALA A 281 -14.95 27.19 -0.94
C ALA A 281 -13.95 26.14 -0.42
N GLN A 282 -14.43 25.10 0.29
CA GLN A 282 -13.60 24.00 0.74
C GLN A 282 -13.04 23.16 -0.42
N GLY A 283 -13.86 22.93 -1.45
CA GLY A 283 -13.40 22.31 -2.70
C GLY A 283 -12.27 23.11 -3.34
N LYS A 284 -12.40 24.44 -3.38
CA LYS A 284 -11.39 25.36 -3.90
C LYS A 284 -10.11 25.34 -3.08
N MET A 285 -10.19 25.32 -1.74
CA MET A 285 -9.01 25.18 -0.87
C MET A 285 -8.18 23.95 -1.21
N ILE A 286 -8.85 22.84 -1.54
CA ILE A 286 -8.19 21.59 -1.95
C ILE A 286 -7.53 21.76 -3.32
N THR A 287 -8.24 22.30 -4.31
CA THR A 287 -7.74 22.45 -5.68
C THR A 287 -6.69 23.57 -5.81
N ASP A 288 -6.71 24.60 -4.97
CA ASP A 288 -5.69 25.65 -4.98
C ASP A 288 -4.31 25.09 -4.67
N ARG A 289 -4.24 24.06 -3.80
CA ARG A 289 -2.99 23.38 -3.45
C ARG A 289 -2.69 22.17 -4.32
N LEU A 290 -3.69 21.35 -4.64
CA LEU A 290 -3.52 20.05 -5.29
C LEU A 290 -3.98 20.03 -6.76
N GLY A 291 -4.40 21.17 -7.31
CA GLY A 291 -4.89 21.30 -8.68
C GLY A 291 -3.85 20.88 -9.72
N TRP A 292 -2.56 21.00 -9.40
CA TRP A 292 -1.46 20.53 -10.26
C TRP A 292 -1.54 19.03 -10.57
N MET A 293 -2.17 18.22 -9.70
CA MET A 293 -2.35 16.78 -9.91
C MET A 293 -3.33 16.45 -11.05
N TYR A 294 -4.28 17.34 -11.33
CA TYR A 294 -5.41 17.09 -12.21
C TYR A 294 -5.03 16.82 -13.67
N PRO A 295 -4.21 17.66 -14.32
CA PRO A 295 -3.76 17.36 -15.68
C PRO A 295 -2.97 16.05 -15.76
N TYR A 296 -2.20 15.71 -14.71
CA TYR A 296 -1.40 14.48 -14.67
C TYR A 296 -2.29 13.23 -14.64
N PHE A 297 -3.30 13.20 -13.75
CA PHE A 297 -4.19 12.05 -13.61
C PHE A 297 -5.37 12.06 -14.59
N GLY A 298 -5.55 13.14 -15.36
CA GLY A 298 -6.67 13.32 -16.29
C GLY A 298 -8.00 13.61 -15.61
N TRP A 299 -7.97 14.23 -14.44
CA TRP A 299 -9.16 14.65 -13.71
C TRP A 299 -9.66 16.03 -14.20
N ARG A 300 -10.95 16.29 -13.99
CA ARG A 300 -11.54 17.60 -14.26
C ARG A 300 -11.57 18.44 -12.99
N LEU A 301 -11.06 19.66 -13.07
CA LEU A 301 -11.18 20.67 -12.01
C LEU A 301 -12.65 20.95 -11.72
#